data_AF-A0A4Q2Y030-F1
#
_entry.id   AF-A0A4Q2Y030-F1
#
_cell.length_a   1.000
_cell.length_b   1.000
_cell.length_c   1.000
_cell.angle_alpha   90.00
_cell.angle_beta   90.00
_cell.angle_gamma   90.00
#
_symmetry.space_group_name_H-M   'P 1'
#
loop_
_entity.id
_entity.type
_entity.pdbx_description
1 polymer ?
#
loop_
_entity_poly.entity_id
_entity_poly.type
_entity_poly.pdbx_seq_one_letter_code
_entity_poly.pdbx_strand_id
1 'polypeptide(L)'
;MGGQLQELLVFPSALPEQKLRDVHDYLQSKWSGAVIWDFSTGLKPVSLSVTSSNSGQVLRGGHGDDHLGGGPLADTLSGGPGADILTGGGGVDRFVFGGVDTGKDRITDFALQQDIIDLSALFWGMTGDARNFISLRLDTDFSTETPTLSSVLILQIPGGGTQEIVLEDRVIGATQLIQLIGEGRIRMGGLNIPSAVQVAVASGAPTDPTQPFNIVVTRSGAGIAAALDVPLGFFDDALGGRFVVDGAASNERLRSVVHFARGQTSKTLTVRPLPDLDTTGPMAVAVAVLPQYKYTVGGAAIQRTVSDKPNVWLEVMEANAISGIAQPATLHIHRDGSLS
;
A
#
# COMPACT_ATOMS: atom_id res chain seq x y z
N MET A 1 10.25 -23.62 6.65
CA MET A 1 11.38 -22.76 7.05
C MET A 1 11.32 -22.64 8.57
N GLY A 2 12.23 -23.27 9.30
CA GLY A 2 12.25 -23.21 10.77
C GLY A 2 13.02 -21.97 11.22
N GLY A 3 12.34 -21.00 11.83
CA GLY A 3 13.01 -19.89 12.50
C GLY A 3 13.67 -20.38 13.79
N GLN A 4 14.95 -20.08 13.98
CA GLN A 4 15.62 -20.27 15.27
C GLN A 4 15.35 -19.04 16.15
N LEU A 5 14.89 -19.27 17.38
CA LEU A 5 14.79 -18.23 18.40
C LEU A 5 16.21 -17.77 18.78
N GLN A 6 16.56 -16.51 18.51
CA GLN A 6 17.90 -15.99 18.82
C GLN A 6 18.00 -15.40 20.24
N GLU A 7 17.02 -14.61 20.67
CA GLU A 7 17.00 -14.00 22.00
C GLU A 7 15.54 -13.75 22.43
N LEU A 8 15.24 -13.91 23.72
CA LEU A 8 13.93 -13.63 24.31
C LEU A 8 14.09 -12.56 25.39
N LEU A 9 13.56 -11.37 25.13
CA LEU A 9 13.50 -10.29 26.11
C LEU A 9 12.12 -10.28 26.78
N VAL A 10 12.10 -10.32 28.10
CA VAL A 10 10.86 -10.23 28.90
C VAL A 10 10.87 -8.92 29.65
N PHE A 11 9.85 -8.10 29.42
CA PHE A 11 9.68 -6.81 30.08
C PHE A 11 8.63 -6.92 31.20
N PRO A 12 8.86 -6.29 32.37
CA PRO A 12 7.93 -6.35 33.50
C PRO A 12 6.62 -5.57 33.26
N SER A 13 6.57 -4.74 32.21
CA SER A 13 5.38 -4.00 31.78
C SER A 13 5.41 -3.83 30.26
N ALA A 14 4.25 -3.48 29.67
CA ALA A 14 4.18 -3.14 28.26
C ALA A 14 5.06 -1.91 27.98
N LEU A 15 6.04 -2.08 27.10
CA LEU A 15 6.85 -0.98 26.62
C LEU A 15 6.05 -0.14 25.61
N PRO A 16 6.17 1.20 25.64
CA PRO A 16 5.70 2.05 24.54
C PRO A 16 6.35 1.64 23.21
N GLU A 17 5.67 1.81 22.06
CA GLU A 17 6.22 1.37 20.77
C GLU A 17 7.58 2.01 20.46
N GLN A 18 7.84 3.26 20.89
CA GLN A 18 9.16 3.86 20.74
C GLN A 18 10.24 3.03 21.42
N LYS A 19 10.01 2.55 22.65
CA LYS A 19 10.97 1.71 23.36
C LYS A 19 11.02 0.29 22.78
N LEU A 20 9.91 -0.24 22.28
CA LEU A 20 9.90 -1.53 21.56
C LEU A 20 10.70 -1.44 20.27
N ARG A 21 10.58 -0.32 19.56
CA ARG A 21 11.35 -0.01 18.36
C ARG A 21 12.81 0.19 18.72
N ASP A 22 13.13 0.94 19.76
CA ASP A 22 14.51 1.10 20.24
C ASP A 22 15.14 -0.28 20.54
N VAL A 23 14.40 -1.14 21.23
CA VAL A 23 14.83 -2.52 21.53
C VAL A 23 14.93 -3.36 20.25
N HIS A 24 13.95 -3.26 19.36
CA HIS A 24 13.89 -4.02 18.12
C HIS A 24 15.05 -3.63 17.19
N ASP A 25 15.25 -2.33 16.99
CA ASP A 25 16.30 -1.76 16.16
C ASP A 25 17.66 -2.10 16.77
N TYR A 26 17.82 -2.01 18.10
CA TYR A 26 19.02 -2.49 18.78
C TYR A 26 19.27 -3.98 18.55
N LEU A 27 18.25 -4.85 18.68
CA LEU A 27 18.38 -6.29 18.49
C LEU A 27 18.66 -6.66 17.01
N GLN A 28 17.90 -6.08 16.08
CA GLN A 28 18.13 -6.25 14.65
C GLN A 28 19.52 -5.79 14.25
N SER A 29 19.96 -4.66 14.80
CA SER A 29 21.28 -4.09 14.56
C SER A 29 22.38 -4.98 15.18
N LYS A 30 22.21 -5.47 16.42
CA LYS A 30 23.10 -6.43 17.08
C LYS A 30 23.26 -7.72 16.27
N TRP A 31 22.18 -8.24 15.71
CA TRP A 31 22.21 -9.48 14.92
C TRP A 31 22.67 -9.27 13.47
N SER A 32 22.57 -8.06 12.94
CA SER A 32 23.08 -7.69 11.60
C SER A 32 24.53 -7.20 11.60
N GLY A 33 25.16 -7.08 12.77
CA GLY A 33 26.60 -6.79 12.92
C GLY A 33 26.99 -5.34 12.61
N ALA A 34 26.01 -4.43 12.60
CA ALA A 34 26.16 -3.07 12.10
C ALA A 34 25.35 -2.10 12.97
N VAL A 35 25.93 -1.70 14.10
CA VAL A 35 25.35 -0.78 15.08
C VAL A 35 26.33 0.35 15.33
N ILE A 36 25.91 1.59 15.13
CA ILE A 36 26.52 2.72 15.83
C ILE A 36 25.39 3.48 16.53
N TRP A 37 25.38 3.39 17.86
CA TRP A 37 24.37 4.00 18.72
C TRP A 37 25.09 4.79 19.81
N ASP A 38 24.84 6.09 19.88
CA ASP A 38 25.16 6.86 21.08
C ASP A 38 23.93 6.98 22.00
N PHE A 39 24.08 6.53 23.25
CA PHE A 39 23.11 6.73 24.33
C PHE A 39 23.54 7.85 25.29
N SER A 40 24.62 8.57 24.96
CA SER A 40 25.09 9.64 25.80
C SER A 40 24.02 10.75 25.87
N THR A 41 23.76 11.20 27.09
CA THR A 41 22.93 12.38 27.33
C THR A 41 23.76 13.68 27.28
N GLY A 42 25.03 13.56 26.87
CA GLY A 42 25.88 14.71 26.64
C GLY A 42 25.48 15.37 25.33
N LEU A 43 25.35 16.70 25.33
CA LEU A 43 25.15 17.50 24.10
C LEU A 43 26.44 17.53 23.29
N LYS A 44 26.89 16.39 22.78
CA LYS A 44 28.13 16.26 22.04
C LYS A 44 27.78 15.78 20.63
N PRO A 45 28.12 16.55 19.60
CA PRO A 45 27.88 16.14 18.23
C PRO A 45 28.70 14.89 17.91
N VAL A 46 28.07 13.93 17.27
CA VAL A 46 28.67 12.70 16.76
C VAL A 46 28.69 12.79 15.24
N SER A 47 29.82 12.44 14.64
CA SER A 47 29.94 12.29 13.19
C SER A 47 30.17 10.84 12.84
N LEU A 48 29.18 10.22 12.20
CA LEU A 48 29.16 8.82 11.77
C LEU A 48 29.04 8.78 10.26
N SER A 49 29.90 8.03 9.58
CA SER A 49 29.79 7.81 8.15
C SER A 49 30.21 6.39 7.81
N VAL A 50 29.31 5.64 7.18
CA VAL A 50 29.56 4.26 6.74
C VAL A 50 29.94 4.28 5.26
N THR A 51 31.22 4.09 4.96
CA THR A 51 31.74 4.19 3.58
C THR A 51 31.70 2.88 2.80
N SER A 52 31.64 1.73 3.48
CA SER A 52 31.48 0.42 2.86
C SER A 52 30.88 -0.60 3.84
N SER A 53 29.69 -1.11 3.54
CA SER A 53 29.03 -2.17 4.29
C SER A 53 28.42 -3.22 3.34
N ASN A 54 28.36 -4.48 3.81
CA ASN A 54 27.68 -5.57 3.10
C ASN A 54 26.25 -5.80 3.62
N SER A 55 25.79 -4.96 4.55
CA SER A 55 24.45 -4.98 5.15
C SER A 55 23.95 -3.55 5.37
N GLY A 56 22.63 -3.39 5.45
CA GLY A 56 22.01 -2.16 5.92
C GLY A 56 22.40 -1.86 7.37
N GLN A 57 22.50 -0.57 7.68
CA GLN A 57 22.96 -0.01 8.94
C GLN A 57 21.80 0.59 9.71
N VAL A 58 21.88 0.54 11.04
CA VAL A 58 21.02 1.33 11.91
C VAL A 58 21.90 2.34 12.62
N LEU A 59 21.77 3.61 12.25
CA LEU A 59 22.55 4.73 12.75
C LEU A 59 21.69 5.62 13.65
N ARG A 60 22.15 5.81 14.89
CA ARG A 60 21.49 6.70 15.86
C ARG A 60 22.49 7.70 16.45
N GLY A 61 22.23 8.99 16.24
CA GLY A 61 23.11 10.10 16.60
C GLY A 61 23.17 10.36 18.09
N GLY A 62 22.02 10.38 18.77
CA GLY A 62 21.95 10.65 20.20
C GLY A 62 21.51 12.09 20.46
N HIS A 63 22.13 12.78 21.41
CA HIS A 63 21.85 14.18 21.72
C HIS A 63 22.95 15.09 21.17
N GLY A 64 22.58 16.17 20.47
CA GLY A 64 23.52 17.12 19.88
C GLY A 64 23.29 17.26 18.38
N ASP A 65 24.06 18.13 17.72
CA ASP A 65 23.94 18.36 16.27
C ASP A 65 24.78 17.30 15.53
N ASP A 66 24.17 16.18 15.19
CA ASP A 66 24.86 14.99 14.69
C ASP A 66 24.98 14.98 13.16
N HIS A 67 26.04 14.35 12.66
CA HIS A 67 26.26 14.13 11.23
C HIS A 67 26.24 12.62 10.96
N LEU A 68 25.16 12.10 10.39
CA LEU A 68 24.97 10.68 10.11
C LEU A 68 24.97 10.41 8.61
N GLY A 69 25.85 9.51 8.16
CA GLY A 69 25.96 9.05 6.79
C GLY A 69 25.84 7.53 6.71
N GLY A 70 24.83 7.06 5.99
CA GLY A 70 24.68 5.68 5.57
C GLY A 70 25.68 5.28 4.48
N GLY A 71 25.62 4.00 4.11
CA GLY A 71 26.39 3.36 3.07
C GLY A 71 25.58 3.11 1.79
N PRO A 72 25.94 2.08 1.01
CA PRO A 72 25.33 1.82 -0.30
C PRO A 72 24.09 0.90 -0.27
N LEU A 73 23.62 0.53 0.92
CA LEU A 73 22.50 -0.40 1.12
C LEU A 73 21.41 0.28 1.94
N ALA A 74 20.22 -0.35 2.01
CA ALA A 74 19.08 0.21 2.73
C ALA A 74 19.38 0.42 4.22
N ASP A 75 19.53 1.68 4.62
CA ASP A 75 19.91 2.09 5.96
C ASP A 75 18.74 2.71 6.73
N THR A 76 18.83 2.72 8.06
CA THR A 76 17.89 3.40 8.95
C THR A 76 18.64 4.42 9.78
N LEU A 77 18.31 5.70 9.61
CA LEU A 77 18.98 6.82 10.25
C LEU A 77 18.01 7.55 11.18
N SER A 78 18.45 7.84 12.40
CA SER A 78 17.73 8.68 13.36
C SER A 78 18.75 9.60 14.04
N GLY A 79 18.63 10.91 13.82
CA GLY A 79 19.53 11.90 14.41
C GLY A 79 19.34 11.94 15.93
N GLY A 80 18.17 12.43 16.34
CA GLY A 80 17.78 12.52 17.74
C GLY A 80 17.43 13.97 18.07
N PRO A 81 17.62 14.39 19.33
CA PRO A 81 17.44 15.78 19.70
C PRO A 81 18.69 16.61 19.31
N GLY A 82 18.51 17.58 18.41
CA GLY A 82 19.56 18.45 17.88
C GLY A 82 19.20 18.91 16.47
N ALA A 83 20.06 19.72 15.85
CA ALA A 83 19.96 20.01 14.43
C ALA A 83 20.87 19.06 13.65
N ASP A 84 20.31 17.95 13.17
CA ASP A 84 21.09 16.86 12.60
C ASP A 84 21.25 16.96 11.08
N ILE A 85 22.34 16.41 10.55
CA ILE A 85 22.58 16.22 9.12
C ILE A 85 22.57 14.72 8.80
N LEU A 86 21.58 14.28 8.04
CA LEU A 86 21.34 12.88 7.69
C LEU A 86 21.56 12.66 6.19
N THR A 87 22.42 11.71 5.83
CA THR A 87 22.72 11.29 4.46
C THR A 87 22.44 9.80 4.35
N GLY A 88 21.49 9.38 3.53
CA GLY A 88 21.12 7.97 3.37
C GLY A 88 22.18 7.17 2.63
N GLY A 89 22.74 7.75 1.57
CA GLY A 89 23.68 7.12 0.66
C GLY A 89 22.96 6.46 -0.51
N GLY A 90 23.28 5.19 -0.76
CA GLY A 90 22.62 4.40 -1.79
C GLY A 90 21.68 3.39 -1.16
N GLY A 91 20.61 3.02 -1.84
CA GLY A 91 19.67 2.03 -1.33
C GLY A 91 18.28 2.61 -1.14
N VAL A 92 17.50 1.97 -0.27
CA VAL A 92 16.16 2.43 0.10
C VAL A 92 16.22 2.80 1.57
N ASP A 93 16.47 4.07 1.83
CA ASP A 93 16.83 4.52 3.17
C ASP A 93 15.60 4.95 3.97
N ARG A 94 15.71 4.84 5.29
CA ARG A 94 14.66 5.18 6.23
C ARG A 94 15.15 6.23 7.23
N PHE A 95 14.64 7.45 7.11
CA PHE A 95 14.87 8.52 8.07
C PHE A 95 13.76 8.50 9.12
N VAL A 96 14.09 8.16 10.35
CA VAL A 96 13.13 7.96 11.44
C VAL A 96 13.17 9.14 12.40
N PHE A 97 12.00 9.76 12.58
CA PHE A 97 11.82 10.86 13.52
C PHE A 97 10.88 10.45 14.67
N GLY A 98 11.32 10.66 15.91
CA GLY A 98 10.67 10.24 17.14
C GLY A 98 10.32 11.40 18.09
N GLY A 99 9.57 11.11 19.15
CA GLY A 99 8.99 12.12 20.05
C GLY A 99 9.95 12.94 20.92
N VAL A 100 11.26 12.72 20.82
CA VAL A 100 12.28 13.52 21.50
C VAL A 100 13.06 14.37 20.51
N ASP A 101 12.85 14.20 19.21
CA ASP A 101 13.59 14.95 18.19
C ASP A 101 13.17 16.42 18.26
N THR A 102 14.18 17.27 18.37
CA THR A 102 14.00 18.71 18.51
C THR A 102 15.07 19.38 17.69
N GLY A 103 14.68 20.21 16.73
CA GLY A 103 15.63 20.96 15.94
C GLY A 103 15.18 21.06 14.49
N LYS A 104 16.12 21.48 13.64
CA LYS A 104 15.90 21.59 12.20
C LYS A 104 16.85 20.64 11.50
N ASP A 105 16.37 19.43 11.26
CA ASP A 105 17.18 18.36 10.67
C ASP A 105 17.27 18.53 9.16
N ARG A 106 18.39 18.11 8.58
CA ARG A 106 18.68 18.24 7.15
C ARG A 106 18.96 16.88 6.57
N ILE A 107 18.13 16.45 5.62
CA ILE A 107 18.36 15.27 4.80
C ILE A 107 19.01 15.72 3.49
N THR A 108 20.22 15.22 3.21
CA THR A 108 21.10 15.74 2.15
C THR A 108 20.82 15.12 0.78
N ASP A 109 20.27 13.91 0.71
CA ASP A 109 20.22 13.11 -0.52
C ASP A 109 18.86 12.43 -0.82
N PHE A 110 17.81 12.80 -0.08
CA PHE A 110 16.49 12.17 -0.15
C PHE A 110 15.99 11.88 -1.59
N ALA A 111 15.77 10.60 -1.89
CA ALA A 111 15.27 10.10 -3.16
C ALA A 111 13.75 9.85 -3.10
N LEU A 112 12.98 10.76 -3.71
CA LEU A 112 11.49 10.79 -3.68
C LEU A 112 10.78 9.47 -4.07
N GLN A 113 11.43 8.62 -4.87
CA GLN A 113 10.84 7.37 -5.34
C GLN A 113 11.30 6.14 -4.57
N GLN A 114 12.28 6.26 -3.69
CA GLN A 114 12.93 5.15 -3.00
C GLN A 114 12.82 5.34 -1.50
N ASP A 115 13.34 6.43 -0.97
CA ASP A 115 13.51 6.63 0.46
C ASP A 115 12.21 6.88 1.20
N ILE A 116 12.30 6.69 2.51
CA ILE A 116 11.17 6.74 3.43
C ILE A 116 11.50 7.67 4.59
N ILE A 117 10.65 8.66 4.80
CA ILE A 117 10.60 9.45 6.04
C ILE A 117 9.52 8.81 6.92
N ASP A 118 9.91 8.38 8.12
CA ASP A 118 9.00 7.81 9.09
C ASP A 118 8.77 8.74 10.28
N LEU A 119 7.57 9.30 10.32
CA LEU A 119 7.05 10.19 11.36
C LEU A 119 6.01 9.48 12.22
N SER A 120 5.87 8.15 12.09
CA SER A 120 4.79 7.40 12.74
C SER A 120 4.85 7.47 14.27
N ALA A 121 6.05 7.65 14.83
CA ALA A 121 6.25 7.84 16.26
C ALA A 121 5.74 9.21 16.75
N LEU A 122 5.88 10.27 15.95
CA LEU A 122 5.42 11.63 16.29
C LEU A 122 3.88 11.74 16.35
N PHE A 123 3.18 10.96 15.53
CA PHE A 123 1.72 11.00 15.40
C PHE A 123 1.05 9.75 15.97
N TRP A 124 1.65 9.17 17.00
CA TRP A 124 1.15 7.95 17.62
C TRP A 124 -0.29 8.09 18.11
N GLY A 125 -1.14 7.11 17.78
CA GLY A 125 -2.55 7.10 18.17
C GLY A 125 -3.43 8.13 17.47
N MET A 126 -2.88 8.91 16.53
CA MET A 126 -3.66 9.84 15.73
C MET A 126 -4.25 9.17 14.50
N THR A 127 -5.42 9.65 14.09
CA THR A 127 -6.09 9.26 12.86
C THR A 127 -6.73 10.49 12.23
N GLY A 128 -6.87 10.50 10.90
CA GLY A 128 -7.44 11.62 10.15
C GLY A 128 -6.57 12.10 9.00
N ASP A 129 -6.85 13.31 8.52
CA ASP A 129 -6.14 13.92 7.39
C ASP A 129 -4.76 14.42 7.80
N ALA A 130 -3.72 13.80 7.22
CA ALA A 130 -2.33 14.16 7.43
C ALA A 130 -2.03 15.64 7.11
N ARG A 131 -2.74 16.24 6.16
CA ARG A 131 -2.50 17.63 5.71
C ARG A 131 -2.76 18.69 6.78
N ASN A 132 -3.45 18.33 7.86
CA ASN A 132 -3.64 19.22 9.00
C ASN A 132 -2.39 19.35 9.87
N PHE A 133 -1.43 18.43 9.71
CA PHE A 133 -0.26 18.31 10.58
C PHE A 133 1.07 18.50 9.83
N ILE A 134 1.03 18.56 8.50
CA ILE A 134 2.22 18.77 7.67
C ILE A 134 1.97 19.89 6.67
N SER A 135 2.91 20.81 6.60
CA SER A 135 2.94 21.89 5.63
C SER A 135 4.32 21.96 4.98
N LEU A 136 4.39 22.68 3.87
CA LEU A 136 5.58 22.77 3.05
C LEU A 136 5.97 24.24 2.90
N ARG A 137 7.26 24.53 3.10
CA ARG A 137 7.89 25.81 2.79
C ARG A 137 9.09 25.57 1.87
N LEU A 138 9.33 26.49 0.94
CA LEU A 138 10.55 26.48 0.14
C LEU A 138 11.52 27.48 0.74
N ASP A 139 12.73 27.03 1.04
CA ASP A 139 13.82 27.84 1.57
C ASP A 139 14.91 27.97 0.51
N THR A 140 15.22 29.21 0.15
CA THR A 140 16.37 29.52 -0.71
C THR A 140 17.59 29.75 0.16
N ASP A 141 18.66 29.03 -0.11
CA ASP A 141 19.96 29.29 0.51
C ASP A 141 20.81 30.17 -0.42
N PHE A 142 21.28 31.29 0.11
CA PHE A 142 22.15 32.25 -0.57
C PHE A 142 23.61 32.18 -0.07
N SER A 143 23.95 31.13 0.68
CA SER A 143 25.30 30.94 1.24
C SER A 143 26.37 30.65 0.18
N THR A 144 25.97 30.20 -1.02
CA THR A 144 26.87 29.88 -2.14
C THR A 144 26.64 30.82 -3.34
N GLU A 145 27.59 30.87 -4.28
CA GLU A 145 27.49 31.71 -5.49
C GLU A 145 26.26 31.37 -6.36
N THR A 146 25.83 30.11 -6.34
CA THR A 146 24.62 29.63 -7.00
C THR A 146 23.57 29.28 -5.93
N PRO A 147 22.55 30.15 -5.72
CA PRO A 147 21.55 29.89 -4.70
C PRO A 147 20.89 28.53 -4.89
N THR A 148 20.76 27.76 -3.82
CA THR A 148 20.07 26.46 -3.86
C THR A 148 18.67 26.59 -3.27
N LEU A 149 17.79 25.66 -3.63
CA LEU A 149 16.39 25.67 -3.19
C LEU A 149 16.07 24.34 -2.52
N SER A 150 15.71 24.42 -1.25
CA SER A 150 15.39 23.26 -0.40
C SER A 150 13.92 23.29 0.02
N SER A 151 13.36 22.12 0.26
CA SER A 151 11.99 21.98 0.78
C SER A 151 12.04 21.73 2.27
N VAL A 152 11.28 22.51 3.04
CA VAL A 152 11.13 22.34 4.48
C VAL A 152 9.75 21.76 4.75
N LEU A 153 9.73 20.53 5.25
CA LEU A 153 8.56 19.89 5.82
C LEU A 153 8.39 20.44 7.24
N ILE A 154 7.28 21.12 7.48
CA ILE A 154 6.95 21.70 8.78
C ILE A 154 5.84 20.84 9.39
N LEU A 155 6.18 20.15 10.48
CA LEU A 155 5.31 19.24 11.20
C LEU A 155 4.77 19.90 12.46
N GLN A 156 3.44 19.90 12.61
CA GLN A 156 2.78 20.38 13.82
C GLN A 156 2.55 19.20 14.77
N ILE A 157 3.36 19.11 15.82
CA ILE A 157 3.32 17.98 16.75
C ILE A 157 2.16 18.17 17.75
N PRO A 158 1.34 17.14 17.98
CA PRO A 158 0.28 17.18 18.99
C PRO A 158 0.86 17.38 20.39
N GLY A 159 0.35 18.35 21.14
CA GLY A 159 0.87 18.69 22.48
C GLY A 159 1.72 19.96 22.52
N GLY A 160 1.93 20.62 21.38
CA GLY A 160 2.62 21.90 21.29
C GLY A 160 4.08 21.70 20.92
N GLY A 161 4.39 21.84 19.64
CA GLY A 161 5.74 21.72 19.10
C GLY A 161 5.71 21.80 17.58
N THR A 162 6.82 22.23 16.99
CA THR A 162 7.02 22.18 15.55
C THR A 162 8.34 21.48 15.29
N GLN A 163 8.32 20.47 14.41
CA GLN A 163 9.54 19.86 13.89
C GLN A 163 9.71 20.29 12.43
N GLU A 164 10.91 20.74 12.08
CA GLU A 164 11.25 21.09 10.71
C GLU A 164 12.23 20.05 10.15
N ILE A 165 11.92 19.49 8.99
CA ILE A 165 12.81 18.59 8.25
C ILE A 165 13.10 19.24 6.90
N VAL A 166 14.37 19.53 6.65
CA VAL A 166 14.84 20.08 5.38
C VAL A 166 15.22 18.95 4.46
N LEU A 167 14.68 18.95 3.25
CA LEU A 167 15.16 18.16 2.13
C LEU A 167 16.07 19.06 1.31
N GLU A 168 17.38 18.94 1.55
CA GLU A 168 18.41 19.78 0.95
C GLU A 168 18.47 19.57 -0.57
N ASP A 169 18.55 20.68 -1.32
CA ASP A 169 18.59 20.67 -2.78
C ASP A 169 17.44 19.89 -3.46
N ARG A 170 16.34 19.71 -2.73
CA ARG A 170 15.13 19.04 -3.20
C ARG A 170 13.95 19.98 -3.15
N VAL A 171 13.32 20.16 -4.32
CA VAL A 171 12.07 20.91 -4.46
C VAL A 171 10.92 19.92 -4.61
N ILE A 172 10.01 19.92 -3.64
CA ILE A 172 8.74 19.19 -3.72
C ILE A 172 7.59 20.19 -3.77
N GLY A 173 6.56 19.88 -4.55
CA GLY A 173 5.31 20.64 -4.58
C GLY A 173 4.22 20.01 -3.72
N ALA A 174 3.10 20.72 -3.53
CA ALA A 174 1.96 20.22 -2.74
C ALA A 174 1.39 18.88 -3.27
N THR A 175 1.34 18.70 -4.59
CA THR A 175 0.90 17.43 -5.20
C THR A 175 1.88 16.29 -4.92
N GLN A 176 3.18 16.57 -4.95
CA GLN A 176 4.21 15.57 -4.63
C GLN A 176 4.18 15.20 -3.14
N LEU A 177 3.92 16.16 -2.25
CA LEU A 177 3.71 15.87 -0.83
C LEU A 177 2.55 14.88 -0.62
N ILE A 178 1.43 15.09 -1.30
CA ILE A 178 0.29 14.15 -1.27
C ILE A 178 0.69 12.77 -1.80
N GLN A 179 1.47 12.72 -2.90
CA GLN A 179 1.98 11.47 -3.46
C GLN A 179 2.86 10.72 -2.46
N LEU A 180 3.82 11.41 -1.85
CA LEU A 180 4.74 10.82 -0.88
C LEU A 180 4.00 10.23 0.32
N ILE A 181 3.00 10.95 0.86
CA ILE A 181 2.21 10.47 2.00
C ILE A 181 1.31 9.30 1.57
N GLY A 182 0.56 9.43 0.46
CA GLY A 182 -0.36 8.39 -0.01
C GLY A 182 0.34 7.08 -0.41
N GLU A 183 1.53 7.19 -0.99
CA GLU A 183 2.36 6.05 -1.39
C GLU A 183 3.10 5.43 -0.18
N GLY A 184 3.18 6.14 0.95
CA GLY A 184 3.83 5.68 2.18
C GLY A 184 5.35 5.90 2.21
N ARG A 185 5.84 6.84 1.39
CA ARG A 185 7.20 7.40 1.44
C ARG A 185 7.35 8.41 2.58
N ILE A 186 6.30 9.12 2.94
CA ILE A 186 6.20 9.85 4.21
C ILE A 186 5.13 9.13 5.05
N ARG A 187 5.55 8.47 6.13
CA ARG A 187 4.65 7.72 7.00
C ARG A 187 4.32 8.56 8.23
N MET A 188 3.03 8.79 8.48
CA MET A 188 2.56 9.63 9.59
C MET A 188 1.69 8.82 10.57
N GLY A 189 2.03 7.56 10.79
CA GLY A 189 1.27 6.67 11.67
C GLY A 189 -0.13 6.39 11.11
N GLY A 190 -1.16 6.67 11.91
CA GLY A 190 -2.56 6.51 11.50
C GLY A 190 -3.14 7.67 10.69
N LEU A 191 -2.37 8.75 10.49
CA LEU A 191 -2.75 9.85 9.61
C LEU A 191 -2.50 9.45 8.15
N ASN A 192 -3.45 9.75 7.28
CA ASN A 192 -3.39 9.44 5.86
C ASN A 192 -3.94 10.58 5.01
N ILE A 193 -3.81 10.47 3.68
CA ILE A 193 -4.52 11.36 2.77
C ILE A 193 -5.93 10.80 2.54
N PRO A 194 -6.99 11.58 2.84
CA PRO A 194 -8.37 11.14 2.62
C PRO A 194 -8.58 10.67 1.19
N SER A 195 -8.89 9.38 1.07
CA SER A 195 -9.16 8.69 -0.17
C SER A 195 -10.33 7.75 0.07
N ALA A 196 -11.34 7.78 -0.79
CA ALA A 196 -12.44 6.83 -0.77
C ALA A 196 -12.37 5.95 -2.02
N VAL A 197 -12.64 4.66 -1.85
CA VAL A 197 -12.68 3.69 -2.93
C VAL A 197 -13.99 2.94 -2.88
N GLN A 198 -14.66 2.84 -4.02
CA GLN A 198 -15.92 2.13 -4.14
C GLN A 198 -15.91 1.26 -5.39
N VAL A 199 -16.68 0.19 -5.35
CA VAL A 199 -16.88 -0.71 -6.48
C VAL A 199 -18.34 -0.63 -6.92
N ALA A 200 -18.58 -0.53 -8.22
CA ALA A 200 -19.91 -0.55 -8.81
C ALA A 200 -19.92 -1.44 -10.06
N VAL A 201 -21.09 -1.96 -10.42
CA VAL A 201 -21.25 -2.64 -11.71
C VAL A 201 -21.26 -1.58 -12.81
N ALA A 202 -20.55 -1.84 -13.92
CA ALA A 202 -20.57 -0.94 -15.07
C ALA A 202 -21.99 -0.79 -15.63
N SER A 203 -22.33 0.42 -16.09
CA SER A 203 -23.62 0.67 -16.75
C SER A 203 -23.79 -0.24 -17.97
N GLY A 204 -24.92 -0.93 -18.06
CA GLY A 204 -25.21 -1.86 -19.16
C GLY A 204 -24.57 -3.25 -19.01
N ALA A 205 -24.06 -3.60 -17.83
CA ALA A 205 -23.61 -4.96 -17.58
C ALA A 205 -24.75 -5.99 -17.82
N PRO A 206 -24.46 -7.11 -18.50
CA PRO A 206 -25.44 -8.17 -18.71
C PRO A 206 -26.05 -8.63 -17.39
N THR A 207 -27.37 -8.85 -17.39
CA THR A 207 -28.05 -9.56 -16.29
C THR A 207 -27.96 -11.07 -16.46
N ASP A 208 -27.46 -11.53 -17.61
CA ASP A 208 -27.24 -12.94 -17.91
C ASP A 208 -26.05 -13.47 -17.11
N PRO A 209 -26.27 -14.44 -16.22
CA PRO A 209 -25.23 -14.98 -15.33
C PRO A 209 -24.17 -15.82 -16.07
N THR A 210 -24.36 -16.12 -17.35
CA THR A 210 -23.39 -16.84 -18.21
C THR A 210 -22.40 -15.88 -18.91
N GLN A 211 -22.67 -14.58 -18.93
CA GLN A 211 -21.87 -13.60 -19.65
C GLN A 211 -20.87 -12.89 -18.73
N PRO A 212 -19.70 -12.50 -19.26
CA PRO A 212 -18.78 -11.66 -18.51
C PRO A 212 -19.44 -10.32 -18.20
N PHE A 213 -19.17 -9.79 -17.00
CA PHE A 213 -19.66 -8.48 -16.61
C PHE A 213 -18.51 -7.58 -16.19
N ASN A 214 -18.68 -6.28 -16.46
CA ASN A 214 -17.70 -5.28 -16.11
C ASN A 214 -18.04 -4.67 -14.75
N ILE A 215 -17.02 -4.55 -13.89
CA ILE A 215 -17.07 -3.76 -12.67
C ILE A 215 -16.17 -2.54 -12.84
N VAL A 216 -16.57 -1.43 -12.22
CA VAL A 216 -15.79 -0.20 -12.18
C VAL A 216 -15.42 0.05 -10.73
N VAL A 217 -14.11 0.09 -10.48
CA VAL A 217 -13.57 0.58 -9.21
C VAL A 217 -13.30 2.06 -9.39
N THR A 218 -13.88 2.89 -8.54
CA THR A 218 -13.70 4.35 -8.56
C THR A 218 -13.05 4.83 -7.28
N ARG A 219 -12.18 5.84 -7.42
CA ARG A 219 -11.46 6.52 -6.34
C ARG A 219 -11.88 7.99 -6.32
N SER A 220 -12.03 8.53 -5.11
CA SER A 220 -12.31 9.95 -4.88
C SER A 220 -11.50 10.46 -3.68
N GLY A 221 -11.49 11.79 -3.51
CA GLY A 221 -10.76 12.47 -2.43
C GLY A 221 -9.39 13.02 -2.85
N ALA A 222 -8.68 13.58 -1.88
CA ALA A 222 -7.41 14.27 -2.13
C ALA A 222 -6.28 13.31 -2.52
N GLY A 223 -6.35 12.04 -2.11
CA GLY A 223 -5.30 11.06 -2.40
C GLY A 223 -5.30 10.49 -3.81
N ILE A 224 -6.16 10.98 -4.72
CA ILE A 224 -6.12 10.61 -6.15
C ILE A 224 -4.75 10.91 -6.76
N ALA A 225 -4.06 11.96 -6.30
CA ALA A 225 -2.74 12.32 -6.81
C ALA A 225 -1.69 11.20 -6.60
N ALA A 226 -1.88 10.33 -5.60
CA ALA A 226 -1.00 9.23 -5.24
C ALA A 226 -1.37 7.92 -5.96
N ALA A 227 -0.36 7.13 -6.31
CA ALA A 227 -0.57 5.75 -6.71
C ALA A 227 -1.12 4.93 -5.54
N LEU A 228 -1.99 3.96 -5.83
CA LEU A 228 -2.63 3.14 -4.80
C LEU A 228 -2.95 1.75 -5.33
N ASP A 229 -2.57 0.75 -4.55
CA ASP A 229 -3.01 -0.62 -4.74
C ASP A 229 -4.27 -0.88 -3.92
N VAL A 230 -5.32 -1.32 -4.59
CA VAL A 230 -6.62 -1.61 -3.99
C VAL A 230 -6.88 -3.12 -4.10
N PRO A 231 -6.73 -3.89 -3.01
CA PRO A 231 -7.14 -5.27 -2.99
C PRO A 231 -8.67 -5.40 -3.03
N LEU A 232 -9.15 -6.24 -3.94
CA LEU A 232 -10.53 -6.70 -4.04
C LEU A 232 -10.63 -8.12 -3.49
N GLY A 233 -11.66 -8.36 -2.69
CA GLY A 233 -12.03 -9.68 -2.19
C GLY A 233 -13.25 -10.22 -2.94
N PHE A 234 -13.21 -11.52 -3.20
CA PHE A 234 -14.33 -12.29 -3.72
C PHE A 234 -14.85 -13.19 -2.58
N PHE A 235 -16.14 -13.08 -2.26
CA PHE A 235 -16.81 -13.70 -1.11
C PHE A 235 -18.04 -14.52 -1.57
N ASP A 236 -18.48 -15.44 -0.69
CA ASP A 236 -19.51 -16.48 -0.85
C ASP A 236 -19.13 -17.66 -1.79
N ASP A 237 -19.17 -18.89 -1.23
CA ASP A 237 -18.99 -20.25 -1.81
C ASP A 237 -17.99 -20.48 -2.97
N ALA A 238 -17.00 -19.60 -3.11
CA ALA A 238 -15.84 -19.76 -3.99
C ALA A 238 -14.83 -20.84 -3.51
N LEU A 239 -15.33 -21.91 -2.89
CA LEU A 239 -14.60 -23.16 -2.69
C LEU A 239 -14.70 -24.09 -3.92
N GLY A 240 -15.59 -23.79 -4.88
CA GLY A 240 -15.71 -24.50 -6.16
C GLY A 240 -15.56 -23.62 -7.43
N GLY A 241 -16.12 -22.41 -7.45
CA GLY A 241 -16.10 -21.58 -8.67
C GLY A 241 -14.77 -20.87 -8.90
N ARG A 242 -14.19 -21.04 -10.10
CA ARG A 242 -13.02 -20.27 -10.55
C ARG A 242 -13.50 -19.01 -11.27
N PHE A 243 -12.90 -17.86 -10.97
CA PHE A 243 -13.16 -16.59 -11.66
C PHE A 243 -11.87 -15.98 -12.16
N VAL A 244 -11.90 -15.31 -13.30
CA VAL A 244 -10.79 -14.49 -13.80
C VAL A 244 -11.20 -13.04 -13.77
N VAL A 245 -10.33 -12.20 -13.20
CA VAL A 245 -10.47 -10.75 -13.23
C VAL A 245 -9.45 -10.21 -14.20
N ASP A 246 -9.90 -9.84 -15.39
CA ASP A 246 -9.04 -9.18 -16.36
C ASP A 246 -8.87 -7.70 -15.99
N GLY A 247 -7.63 -7.21 -16.07
CA GLY A 247 -7.26 -5.83 -15.72
C GLY A 247 -6.78 -5.64 -14.28
N ALA A 248 -6.78 -6.70 -13.47
CA ALA A 248 -6.12 -6.72 -12.17
C ALA A 248 -4.59 -6.78 -12.34
N ALA A 249 -3.86 -6.11 -11.45
CA ALA A 249 -2.40 -6.11 -11.41
C ALA A 249 -1.83 -7.44 -10.87
N SER A 250 -2.58 -8.13 -10.01
CA SER A 250 -2.30 -9.51 -9.59
C SER A 250 -3.61 -10.25 -9.31
N ASN A 251 -3.60 -11.56 -9.55
CA ASN A 251 -4.73 -12.47 -9.32
C ASN A 251 -4.25 -13.65 -8.47
N GLU A 252 -4.45 -13.59 -7.16
CA GLU A 252 -4.15 -14.67 -6.22
C GLU A 252 -5.45 -15.30 -5.72
N ARG A 253 -5.93 -16.31 -6.44
CA ARG A 253 -7.16 -17.08 -6.12
C ARG A 253 -8.38 -16.17 -5.90
N LEU A 254 -8.68 -15.83 -4.65
CA LEU A 254 -9.85 -15.05 -4.19
C LEU A 254 -9.52 -13.56 -3.97
N ARG A 255 -8.30 -13.14 -4.32
CA ARG A 255 -7.83 -11.76 -4.16
C ARG A 255 -7.30 -11.26 -5.48
N SER A 256 -7.84 -10.14 -5.94
CA SER A 256 -7.29 -9.40 -7.08
C SER A 256 -6.84 -8.04 -6.62
N VAL A 257 -5.63 -7.63 -6.98
CA VAL A 257 -5.13 -6.29 -6.65
C VAL A 257 -5.32 -5.38 -7.86
N VAL A 258 -5.90 -4.22 -7.62
CA VAL A 258 -6.14 -3.20 -8.63
C VAL A 258 -5.13 -2.08 -8.41
N HIS A 259 -4.14 -2.00 -9.29
CA HIS A 259 -3.20 -0.89 -9.30
C HIS A 259 -3.83 0.34 -9.97
N PHE A 260 -3.85 1.46 -9.24
CA PHE A 260 -4.15 2.79 -9.77
C PHE A 260 -2.87 3.62 -9.89
N ALA A 261 -2.64 4.15 -11.09
CA ALA A 261 -1.58 5.12 -11.32
C ALA A 261 -1.90 6.46 -10.64
N ARG A 262 -0.89 7.32 -10.46
CA ARG A 262 -1.05 8.69 -9.98
C ARG A 262 -2.08 9.45 -10.81
N GLY A 263 -3.09 10.04 -10.17
CA GLY A 263 -4.15 10.79 -10.85
C GLY A 263 -5.30 9.94 -11.40
N GLN A 264 -5.21 8.61 -11.37
CA GLN A 264 -6.24 7.73 -11.92
C GLN A 264 -7.45 7.63 -10.98
N THR A 265 -8.63 7.99 -11.49
CA THR A 265 -9.89 8.04 -10.72
C THR A 265 -10.78 6.82 -10.91
N SER A 266 -10.63 6.08 -12.01
CA SER A 266 -11.42 4.88 -12.26
C SER A 266 -10.62 3.81 -13.00
N LYS A 267 -11.01 2.56 -12.77
CA LYS A 267 -10.50 1.41 -13.51
C LYS A 267 -11.62 0.41 -13.73
N THR A 268 -11.79 0.01 -14.98
CA THR A 268 -12.75 -1.02 -15.37
C THR A 268 -12.05 -2.38 -15.36
N LEU A 269 -12.69 -3.35 -14.74
CA LEU A 269 -12.24 -4.74 -14.68
C LEU A 269 -13.34 -5.62 -15.27
N THR A 270 -12.94 -6.63 -16.02
CA THR A 270 -13.88 -7.60 -16.57
C THR A 270 -13.81 -8.86 -15.73
N VAL A 271 -14.92 -9.20 -15.09
CA VAL A 271 -15.06 -10.44 -14.33
C VAL A 271 -15.61 -11.49 -15.27
N ARG A 272 -14.82 -12.53 -15.52
CA ARG A 272 -15.23 -13.69 -16.30
C ARG A 272 -15.52 -14.86 -15.37
N PRO A 273 -16.73 -15.42 -15.41
CA PRO A 273 -16.95 -16.73 -14.82
C PRO A 273 -16.15 -17.78 -15.61
N LEU A 274 -15.38 -18.63 -14.93
CA LEU A 274 -14.97 -19.89 -15.55
C LEU A 274 -16.10 -20.89 -15.32
N PRO A 275 -16.63 -21.50 -16.38
CA PRO A 275 -17.57 -22.61 -16.24
C PRO A 275 -16.91 -23.72 -15.43
N ASP A 276 -17.58 -24.17 -14.38
CA ASP A 276 -17.23 -25.40 -13.68
C ASP A 276 -18.22 -26.48 -14.16
N LEU A 277 -17.69 -27.51 -14.83
CA LEU A 277 -18.49 -28.60 -15.40
C LEU A 277 -18.99 -29.58 -14.33
N ASP A 278 -18.51 -29.46 -13.09
CA ASP A 278 -18.77 -30.41 -12.00
C ASP A 278 -19.84 -29.93 -11.00
N THR A 279 -20.17 -28.62 -10.96
CA THR A 279 -21.12 -28.07 -9.97
C THR A 279 -22.46 -27.64 -10.58
N THR A 280 -23.53 -28.31 -10.17
CA THR A 280 -24.90 -28.05 -10.61
C THR A 280 -25.51 -26.84 -9.89
N GLY A 281 -25.67 -25.71 -10.56
CA GLY A 281 -26.60 -24.65 -10.16
C GLY A 281 -26.04 -23.21 -10.18
N PRO A 282 -26.93 -22.20 -10.09
CA PRO A 282 -26.53 -20.79 -10.00
C PRO A 282 -25.80 -20.50 -8.68
N MET A 283 -24.60 -19.94 -8.77
CA MET A 283 -23.77 -19.54 -7.62
C MET A 283 -23.75 -18.01 -7.48
N ALA A 284 -23.87 -17.50 -6.26
CA ALA A 284 -23.71 -16.07 -6.00
C ALA A 284 -22.23 -15.72 -5.82
N VAL A 285 -21.77 -14.69 -6.52
CA VAL A 285 -20.43 -14.11 -6.39
C VAL A 285 -20.58 -12.74 -5.76
N ALA A 286 -19.98 -12.53 -4.59
CA ALA A 286 -19.90 -11.23 -3.94
C ALA A 286 -18.51 -10.61 -4.16
N VAL A 287 -18.45 -9.41 -4.74
CA VAL A 287 -17.20 -8.65 -4.93
C VAL A 287 -17.20 -7.43 -4.02
N ALA A 288 -16.19 -7.28 -3.20
CA ALA A 288 -16.05 -6.11 -2.33
C ALA A 288 -14.61 -5.59 -2.29
N VAL A 289 -14.47 -4.27 -2.09
CA VAL A 289 -13.18 -3.67 -1.79
C VAL A 289 -12.77 -4.06 -0.37
N LEU A 290 -11.56 -4.60 -0.20
CA LEU A 290 -11.08 -4.92 1.14
C LEU A 290 -10.72 -3.63 1.88
N PRO A 291 -11.10 -3.50 3.17
CA PRO A 291 -10.72 -2.35 3.96
C PRO A 291 -9.19 -2.30 4.14
N GLN A 292 -8.65 -1.08 4.07
CA GLN A 292 -7.23 -0.80 4.28
C GLN A 292 -7.09 0.51 5.04
N TYR A 293 -5.98 0.70 5.74
CA TYR A 293 -5.70 1.95 6.46
C TYR A 293 -5.48 3.15 5.53
N LYS A 294 -5.23 2.93 4.23
CA LYS A 294 -4.93 3.99 3.25
C LYS A 294 -6.18 4.65 2.64
N TYR A 295 -7.36 4.05 2.79
CA TYR A 295 -8.58 4.56 2.18
C TYR A 295 -9.83 4.07 2.90
N THR A 296 -10.93 4.82 2.76
CA THR A 296 -12.24 4.37 3.20
C THR A 296 -12.93 3.60 2.08
N VAL A 297 -13.68 2.56 2.46
CA VAL A 297 -14.50 1.79 1.50
C VAL A 297 -15.89 2.43 1.44
N GLY A 298 -16.29 2.85 0.24
CA GLY A 298 -17.64 3.32 -0.06
C GLY A 298 -18.44 2.27 -0.83
N GLY A 299 -19.77 2.30 -0.68
CA GLY A 299 -20.68 1.40 -1.36
C GLY A 299 -20.82 0.02 -0.68
N ALA A 300 -21.74 -0.78 -1.21
CA ALA A 300 -21.97 -2.15 -0.75
C ALA A 300 -21.21 -3.15 -1.63
N ALA A 301 -21.02 -4.38 -1.12
CA ALA A 301 -20.55 -5.49 -1.93
C ALA A 301 -21.49 -5.69 -3.14
N ILE A 302 -20.90 -5.94 -4.31
CA ILE A 302 -21.65 -6.29 -5.50
C ILE A 302 -21.96 -7.77 -5.43
N GLN A 303 -23.24 -8.15 -5.45
CA GLN A 303 -23.65 -9.53 -5.61
C GLN A 303 -24.12 -9.79 -7.03
N ARG A 304 -23.57 -10.81 -7.67
CA ARG A 304 -24.00 -11.29 -8.99
C ARG A 304 -24.13 -12.80 -8.97
N THR A 305 -25.23 -13.30 -9.50
CA THR A 305 -25.37 -14.73 -9.76
C THR A 305 -24.60 -15.07 -11.03
N VAL A 306 -23.84 -16.15 -10.99
CA VAL A 306 -23.20 -16.80 -12.13
C VAL A 306 -23.81 -18.18 -12.25
N SER A 307 -24.16 -18.59 -13.46
CA SER A 307 -24.80 -19.87 -13.73
C SER A 307 -24.17 -20.42 -14.99
N ASP A 308 -23.85 -21.70 -14.97
CA ASP A 308 -23.83 -22.47 -16.20
C ASP A 308 -25.29 -22.87 -16.49
N LYS A 309 -25.80 -22.60 -17.70
CA LYS A 309 -27.11 -23.13 -18.11
C LYS A 309 -26.80 -24.35 -18.98
N PRO A 310 -27.20 -25.58 -18.58
CA PRO A 310 -27.12 -26.70 -19.49
C PRO A 310 -28.00 -26.41 -20.71
N ASN A 311 -27.39 -26.32 -21.90
CA ASN A 311 -28.14 -26.18 -23.14
C ASN A 311 -28.76 -27.54 -23.48
N VAL A 312 -30.09 -27.57 -23.60
CA VAL A 312 -30.81 -28.69 -24.22
C VAL A 312 -31.36 -28.18 -25.54
N TRP A 313 -30.96 -28.79 -26.64
CA TRP A 313 -31.52 -28.50 -27.94
C TRP A 313 -31.91 -29.79 -28.66
N LEU A 314 -32.83 -29.63 -29.61
CA LEU A 314 -33.43 -30.71 -30.35
C LEU A 314 -32.94 -30.64 -31.79
N GLU A 315 -32.35 -31.72 -32.29
CA GLU A 315 -32.03 -31.89 -33.71
C GLU A 315 -33.05 -32.87 -34.31
N VAL A 316 -33.71 -32.48 -35.40
CA VAL A 316 -34.61 -33.36 -36.14
C VAL A 316 -33.77 -34.16 -37.12
N MET A 317 -33.57 -35.46 -36.84
CA MET A 317 -32.67 -36.30 -37.64
C MET A 317 -33.28 -36.69 -39.00
N GLU A 318 -34.61 -36.75 -39.07
CA GLU A 318 -35.33 -37.01 -40.32
C GLU A 318 -36.50 -36.05 -40.48
N ALA A 319 -36.38 -35.13 -41.44
CA ALA A 319 -37.45 -34.21 -41.80
C ALA A 319 -38.43 -34.86 -42.78
N ASN A 320 -39.33 -35.70 -42.30
CA ASN A 320 -40.45 -36.20 -43.11
C ASN A 320 -41.73 -35.40 -42.81
N ALA A 321 -41.75 -34.13 -43.22
CA ALA A 321 -42.96 -33.33 -43.16
C ALA A 321 -43.84 -33.62 -44.39
N ILE A 322 -44.81 -34.54 -44.24
CA ILE A 322 -45.95 -34.64 -45.15
C ILE A 322 -47.23 -34.40 -44.34
N SER A 323 -48.05 -33.45 -44.78
CA SER A 323 -49.20 -32.87 -44.06
C SER A 323 -50.45 -33.77 -44.03
N GLY A 324 -50.35 -35.05 -43.68
CA GLY A 324 -51.49 -35.96 -43.83
C GLY A 324 -51.65 -37.12 -42.86
N ILE A 325 -50.57 -37.65 -42.27
CA ILE A 325 -50.66 -38.79 -41.35
C ILE A 325 -49.57 -38.64 -40.28
N ALA A 326 -49.91 -38.80 -39.00
CA ALA A 326 -48.96 -38.78 -37.90
C ALA A 326 -47.96 -39.93 -38.06
N GLN A 327 -46.78 -39.62 -38.61
CA GLN A 327 -45.65 -40.54 -38.65
C GLN A 327 -44.73 -40.28 -37.45
N PRO A 328 -44.12 -41.33 -36.88
CA PRO A 328 -43.13 -41.17 -35.83
C PRO A 328 -41.90 -40.45 -36.38
N ALA A 329 -41.52 -39.32 -35.77
CA ALA A 329 -40.28 -38.61 -36.07
C ALA A 329 -39.19 -39.02 -35.08
N THR A 330 -37.97 -39.21 -35.57
CA THR A 330 -36.80 -39.43 -34.72
C THR A 330 -36.14 -38.08 -34.41
N LEU A 331 -36.22 -37.68 -33.14
CA LEU A 331 -35.57 -36.49 -32.62
C LEU A 331 -34.32 -36.92 -31.87
N HIS A 332 -33.20 -36.26 -32.12
CA HIS A 332 -32.00 -36.40 -31.30
C HIS A 332 -31.97 -35.26 -30.30
N ILE A 333 -31.96 -35.61 -29.01
CA ILE A 333 -31.90 -34.65 -27.93
C ILE A 333 -30.43 -34.48 -27.57
N HIS A 334 -29.89 -33.31 -27.85
CA HIS A 334 -28.55 -32.94 -27.44
C HIS A 334 -28.63 -32.20 -26.12
N ARG A 335 -27.86 -32.66 -25.13
CA ARG A 335 -27.67 -32.02 -23.83
C ARG A 335 -26.19 -31.96 -23.55
N ASP A 336 -25.71 -30.81 -23.10
CA ASP A 336 -24.38 -30.68 -22.50
C ASP A 336 -24.48 -30.71 -20.96
N GLY A 337 -23.44 -31.24 -20.30
CA GLY A 337 -23.34 -31.38 -18.85
C GLY A 337 -23.78 -32.73 -18.24
N SER A 338 -23.53 -32.90 -16.93
CA SER A 338 -23.83 -34.11 -16.17
C SER A 338 -25.33 -34.46 -16.10
N LEU A 339 -25.64 -35.77 -16.10
CA LEU A 339 -26.98 -36.36 -16.00
C LEU A 339 -27.43 -36.67 -14.55
N SER A 340 -26.62 -36.32 -13.55
CA SER A 340 -26.92 -36.55 -12.12
C SER A 340 -28.10 -35.74 -11.62
#